data_AF-A0A376F4I8-F1
#
_entry.id   AF-A0A376F4I8-F1
#
_cell.length_a   1.000
_cell.length_b   1.000
_cell.length_c   1.000
_cell.angle_alpha   90.00
_cell.angle_beta   90.00
_cell.angle_gamma   90.00
#
_symmetry.space_group_name_H-M   'P 1'
#
loop_
_entity.id
_entity.type
_entity.pdbx_description
1 polymer ?
#
loop_
_entity_poly.entity_id
_entity_poly.type
_entity_poly.pdbx_seq_one_letter_code
_entity_poly.pdbx_strand_id
1 'polypeptide(L)'
;MGIYIRYLRPGRIGEVSVIGLVFLVFAIISGGWVAESPTWAPFFDFTGVQLTWMLVGYGFVAAVLPVWLLLAPRDYLSTFLKIGTIVGLAIGILIMRPTLTMPALTKFIDGTGPVWTGNLFPFLFITIACGAVSGFHALIASGTTPKMLANENQACLIGYGGMLMESFVAIHGAGLCLHHRPGRVFRDEQPDGGTGTGWHR
;
A
#
# COMPACT_ATOMS: atom_id res chain seq x y z
N MET A 1 -18.25 10.88 -5.60
CA MET A 1 -18.97 9.60 -5.73
C MET A 1 -20.12 9.45 -4.72
N GLY A 2 -19.90 9.61 -3.41
CA GLY A 2 -20.95 9.49 -2.38
C GLY A 2 -22.18 10.36 -2.61
N ILE A 3 -21.99 11.67 -2.86
CA ILE A 3 -23.09 12.60 -3.20
C ILE A 3 -23.79 12.22 -4.51
N TYR A 4 -23.02 11.78 -5.51
CA TYR A 4 -23.57 11.42 -6.83
C TYR A 4 -24.51 10.22 -6.76
N ILE A 5 -24.14 9.18 -6.00
CA ILE A 5 -24.94 7.97 -5.81
C ILE A 5 -26.16 8.25 -4.91
N ARG A 6 -26.05 9.19 -3.96
CA ARG A 6 -27.13 9.51 -3.02
C ARG A 6 -28.19 10.45 -3.62
N TYR A 7 -27.78 11.48 -4.38
CA TYR A 7 -28.66 12.59 -4.76
C TYR A 7 -28.78 12.83 -6.27
N LEU A 8 -27.74 12.57 -7.08
CA LEU A 8 -27.78 12.91 -8.52
C LEU A 8 -28.34 11.78 -9.38
N ARG A 9 -27.79 10.56 -9.24
CA ARG A 9 -28.25 9.38 -9.99
C ARG A 9 -28.14 8.11 -9.13
N PRO A 10 -29.18 7.81 -8.32
CA PRO A 10 -29.23 6.58 -7.54
C PRO A 10 -29.13 5.33 -8.41
N GLY A 11 -28.30 4.37 -8.00
CA GLY A 11 -28.20 3.04 -8.63
C GLY A 11 -27.23 2.93 -9.82
N ARG A 12 -26.70 4.02 -10.38
CA ARG A 12 -25.71 3.96 -11.49
C ARG A 12 -24.27 3.89 -11.00
N ILE A 13 -23.92 2.79 -10.35
CA ILE A 13 -22.60 2.59 -9.73
C ILE A 13 -21.49 2.58 -10.80
N GLY A 14 -21.75 1.99 -11.97
CA GLY A 14 -20.78 1.88 -13.07
C GLY A 14 -20.28 3.22 -13.62
N GLU A 15 -21.17 4.17 -13.89
CA GLU A 15 -20.81 5.52 -14.39
C GLU A 15 -19.90 6.24 -13.39
N VAL A 16 -20.26 6.18 -12.11
CA VAL A 16 -19.51 6.83 -11.03
C VAL A 16 -18.13 6.21 -10.87
N SER A 17 -18.04 4.89 -11.05
CA SER A 17 -16.78 4.13 -11.00
C SER A 17 -15.83 4.55 -12.11
N VAL A 18 -16.32 4.65 -13.35
CA VAL A 18 -15.51 5.07 -14.50
C VAL A 18 -15.04 6.51 -14.32
N ILE A 19 -15.94 7.42 -13.94
CA ILE A 19 -15.59 8.82 -13.66
C ILE A 19 -14.53 8.90 -12.56
N GLY A 20 -14.77 8.20 -11.44
CA GLY A 20 -13.84 8.17 -10.32
C GLY A 20 -12.47 7.61 -10.69
N LEU A 21 -12.42 6.53 -11.48
CA LEU A 21 -11.17 5.95 -11.97
C LEU A 21 -10.43 6.91 -12.91
N VAL A 22 -11.11 7.54 -13.85
CA VAL A 22 -10.50 8.50 -14.79
C VAL A 22 -9.90 9.69 -14.03
N PHE A 23 -10.66 10.30 -13.11
CA PHE A 23 -10.15 11.40 -12.29
C PHE A 23 -8.99 10.99 -11.40
N LEU A 24 -9.01 9.75 -10.90
CA LEU A 24 -7.95 9.23 -10.07
C LEU A 24 -6.66 8.96 -10.88
N VAL A 25 -6.75 8.37 -12.06
CA VAL A 25 -5.60 8.22 -12.98
C VAL A 25 -5.07 9.58 -13.39
N PHE A 26 -5.96 10.52 -13.70
CA PHE A 26 -5.59 11.90 -14.00
C PHE A 26 -4.85 12.55 -12.83
N ALA A 27 -5.34 12.38 -11.60
CA ALA A 27 -4.69 12.92 -10.40
C ALA A 27 -3.27 12.35 -10.23
N ILE A 28 -3.08 11.04 -10.42
CA ILE A 28 -1.76 10.39 -10.33
C ILE A 28 -0.78 10.95 -11.37
N ILE A 29 -1.21 11.08 -12.63
CA ILE A 29 -0.38 11.62 -13.71
C ILE A 29 -0.07 13.10 -13.45
N SER A 30 -1.08 13.88 -13.09
CA SER A 30 -0.94 15.31 -12.80
C SER A 30 -0.02 15.59 -11.60
N GLY A 31 0.10 14.64 -10.66
CA GLY A 31 1.05 14.72 -9.56
C GLY A 31 2.50 14.80 -10.04
N GLY A 32 2.85 14.06 -11.10
CA GLY A 32 4.18 14.15 -11.72
C GLY A 32 4.42 15.53 -12.35
N TRP A 33 3.42 16.08 -13.04
CA TRP A 33 3.52 17.42 -13.65
C TRP A 33 3.65 18.53 -12.60
N VAL A 34 2.96 18.40 -11.47
CA VAL A 34 3.06 19.35 -10.36
C VAL A 34 4.46 19.29 -9.72
N ALA A 35 4.99 18.07 -9.52
CA ALA A 35 6.33 17.87 -8.95
C ALA A 35 7.46 18.40 -9.84
N GLU A 36 7.33 18.31 -11.16
CA GLU A 36 8.33 18.84 -12.10
C GLU A 36 8.23 20.36 -12.31
N SER A 37 7.10 20.98 -11.95
CA SER A 37 6.87 22.40 -12.19
C SER A 37 7.57 23.29 -11.13
N PRO A 38 8.44 24.25 -11.52
CA PRO A 38 9.17 25.10 -10.57
C PRO A 38 8.28 26.01 -9.73
N THR A 39 7.06 26.30 -10.21
CA THR A 39 6.12 27.21 -9.57
C THR A 39 5.12 26.51 -8.65
N TRP A 40 4.73 25.27 -8.94
CA TRP A 40 3.76 24.54 -8.12
C TRP A 40 4.42 23.57 -7.15
N ALA A 41 5.61 23.04 -7.45
CA ALA A 41 6.34 22.17 -6.54
C ALA A 41 6.53 22.76 -5.13
N PRO A 42 6.90 24.05 -4.94
CA PRO A 42 7.10 24.61 -3.60
C PRO A 42 5.82 24.69 -2.76
N PHE A 43 4.64 24.70 -3.39
CA PHE A 43 3.36 24.74 -2.67
C PHE A 43 2.94 23.36 -2.14
N PHE A 44 3.50 22.28 -2.69
CA PHE A 44 3.23 20.91 -2.27
C PHE A 44 4.44 20.25 -1.58
N ASP A 45 5.54 20.99 -1.43
CA ASP A 45 6.73 20.56 -0.71
C ASP A 45 6.55 20.82 0.80
N PHE A 46 5.88 19.88 1.47
CA PHE A 46 5.64 19.92 2.91
C PHE A 46 6.65 19.08 3.66
N THR A 47 7.10 19.58 4.81
CA THR A 47 7.97 18.81 5.71
C THR A 47 7.22 17.60 6.29
N GLY A 48 7.93 16.53 6.64
CA GLY A 48 7.31 15.32 7.19
C GLY A 48 6.44 15.56 8.44
N VAL A 49 6.81 16.55 9.27
CA VAL A 49 6.02 16.95 10.44
C VAL A 49 4.72 17.62 10.04
N GLN A 50 4.74 18.52 9.05
CA GLN A 50 3.52 19.16 8.52
C GLN A 50 2.59 18.13 7.90
N LEU A 51 3.14 17.21 7.11
CA LEU A 51 2.40 16.13 6.45
C LEU A 51 1.71 15.21 7.48
N THR A 52 2.41 14.91 8.58
CA THR A 52 1.85 14.13 9.70
C THR A 52 0.63 14.84 10.31
N TRP A 53 0.74 16.13 10.63
CA TRP A 53 -0.40 16.88 11.18
C TRP A 53 -1.56 17.02 10.19
N MET A 54 -1.27 17.19 8.90
CA MET A 54 -2.30 17.20 7.87
C MET A 54 -3.03 15.86 7.78
N LEU A 55 -2.31 14.73 7.87
CA LEU A 55 -2.90 13.39 7.86
C LEU A 55 -3.75 13.12 9.10
N VAL A 56 -3.31 13.58 10.28
CA VAL A 56 -4.09 13.49 11.51
C VAL A 56 -5.38 14.31 11.39
N GLY A 57 -5.29 15.56 10.91
CA GLY A 57 -6.46 16.40 10.68
C GLY A 57 -7.42 15.81 9.66
N TYR A 58 -6.90 15.30 8.54
CA TYR A 58 -7.68 14.57 7.54
C TYR A 58 -8.36 13.33 8.14
N GLY A 59 -7.64 12.54 8.94
CA GLY A 59 -8.18 11.36 9.62
C GLY A 59 -9.33 11.72 10.56
N PHE A 60 -9.20 12.80 11.32
CA PHE A 60 -10.27 13.31 12.18
C PHE A 60 -11.51 13.73 11.37
N VAL A 61 -11.33 14.53 10.31
CA VAL A 61 -12.44 14.94 9.44
C VAL A 61 -13.11 13.73 8.79
N ALA A 62 -12.32 12.77 8.30
CA ALA A 62 -12.83 11.54 7.69
C ALA A 62 -13.62 10.68 8.69
N ALA A 63 -13.24 10.67 9.98
CA ALA A 63 -13.94 9.94 11.03
C ALA A 63 -15.25 10.60 11.48
N VAL A 64 -15.32 11.94 11.45
CA VAL A 64 -16.54 12.70 11.80
C VAL A 64 -17.55 12.70 10.66
N LEU A 65 -17.09 12.70 9.41
CA LEU A 65 -17.96 12.68 8.24
C LEU A 65 -18.69 11.33 8.11
N PRO A 66 -19.92 11.33 7.56
CA PRO A 66 -20.67 10.10 7.42
C PRO A 66 -20.01 9.14 6.42
N VAL A 67 -20.04 7.85 6.75
CA VAL A 67 -19.36 6.76 6.02
C VAL A 67 -19.64 6.77 4.51
N TRP A 68 -20.88 7.08 4.11
CA TRP A 68 -21.29 7.10 2.69
C TRP A 68 -20.66 8.23 1.88
N LEU A 69 -20.21 9.30 2.52
CA LEU A 69 -19.76 10.51 1.85
C LEU A 69 -18.31 10.40 1.37
N LEU A 70 -17.43 9.93 2.25
CA LEU A 70 -15.98 9.95 2.02
C LEU A 70 -15.34 8.57 2.16
N LEU A 71 -15.67 7.81 3.22
CA LEU A 71 -15.03 6.52 3.51
C LEU A 71 -15.37 5.46 2.45
N ALA A 72 -16.66 5.17 2.23
CA ALA A 72 -17.11 4.20 1.25
C ALA A 72 -16.61 4.44 -0.19
N PRO A 73 -16.69 5.67 -0.76
CA PRO A 73 -16.18 5.90 -2.12
C PRO A 73 -14.65 5.87 -2.22
N ARG A 74 -13.93 6.25 -1.15
CA ARG A 74 -12.46 6.16 -1.11
C ARG A 74 -12.02 4.70 -1.12
N ASP A 75 -12.58 3.88 -0.25
CA ASP A 75 -12.22 2.46 -0.14
C ASP A 75 -12.54 1.71 -1.44
N TYR A 76 -13.65 2.09 -2.10
CA TYR A 76 -14.03 1.56 -3.39
C TYR A 76 -13.02 1.91 -4.50
N LEU A 77 -12.58 3.17 -4.63
CA LEU A 77 -11.56 3.57 -5.60
C LEU A 77 -10.19 2.94 -5.34
N SER A 78 -9.79 2.88 -4.07
CA SER A 78 -8.53 2.27 -3.64
C SER A 78 -8.46 0.78 -4.01
N THR A 79 -9.60 0.08 -3.97
CA THR A 79 -9.68 -1.33 -4.38
C THR A 79 -9.35 -1.52 -5.86
N PHE A 80 -9.87 -0.67 -6.76
CA PHE A 80 -9.50 -0.73 -8.18
C PHE A 80 -8.02 -0.45 -8.42
N LEU A 81 -7.47 0.54 -7.72
CA LEU A 81 -6.04 0.82 -7.78
C LEU A 81 -5.21 -0.36 -7.32
N LYS A 82 -5.59 -0.97 -6.20
CA LYS A 82 -4.87 -2.09 -5.63
C LYS A 82 -4.86 -3.29 -6.57
N ILE A 83 -6.03 -3.70 -7.05
CA ILE A 83 -6.16 -4.82 -7.99
C ILE A 83 -5.43 -4.48 -9.30
N GLY A 84 -5.59 -3.27 -9.84
CA GLY A 84 -4.90 -2.83 -11.05
C GLY A 84 -3.38 -2.84 -10.90
N THR A 85 -2.86 -2.39 -9.76
CA THR A 85 -1.42 -2.37 -9.47
C THR A 85 -0.87 -3.78 -9.32
N ILE A 86 -1.59 -4.65 -8.62
CA ILE A 86 -1.28 -6.08 -8.49
C ILE A 86 -1.16 -6.74 -9.86
N VAL A 87 -2.16 -6.56 -10.73
CA VAL A 87 -2.17 -7.16 -12.07
C VAL A 87 -1.06 -6.57 -12.94
N GLY A 88 -0.85 -5.24 -12.87
CA GLY A 88 0.23 -4.57 -13.58
C GLY A 88 1.62 -5.06 -13.17
N LEU A 89 1.86 -5.21 -11.86
CA LEU A 89 3.10 -5.77 -11.32
C LEU A 89 3.29 -7.23 -11.74
N ALA A 90 2.24 -8.06 -11.68
CA ALA A 90 2.31 -9.46 -12.09
C ALA A 90 2.69 -9.60 -13.57
N ILE A 91 2.04 -8.82 -14.45
CA ILE A 91 2.39 -8.76 -15.89
C ILE A 91 3.82 -8.26 -16.07
N GLY A 92 4.23 -7.23 -15.32
CA GLY A 92 5.59 -6.69 -15.34
C GLY A 92 6.65 -7.75 -14.99
N ILE A 93 6.41 -8.56 -13.95
CA ILE A 93 7.31 -9.66 -13.55
C ILE A 93 7.38 -10.73 -14.64
N LEU A 94 6.25 -11.10 -15.25
CA LEU A 94 6.22 -12.12 -16.32
C LEU A 94 7.01 -11.68 -17.55
N ILE A 95 6.96 -10.40 -17.92
CA ILE A 95 7.70 -9.84 -19.06
C ILE A 95 9.18 -9.69 -18.71
N MET A 96 9.49 -9.06 -17.58
CA MET A 96 10.87 -8.68 -17.23
C MET A 96 11.70 -9.87 -16.75
N ARG A 97 11.06 -10.93 -16.21
CA ARG A 97 11.67 -12.13 -15.64
C ARG A 97 12.89 -11.80 -14.75
N PRO A 98 12.70 -11.01 -13.68
CA PRO A 98 13.80 -10.58 -12.83
C PRO A 98 14.51 -11.79 -12.21
N THR A 99 15.84 -11.82 -12.31
CA THR A 99 16.65 -12.80 -11.57
C THR A 99 16.75 -12.36 -10.11
N LEU A 100 16.59 -13.31 -9.20
CA LEU A 100 16.78 -13.07 -7.77
C LEU A 100 18.29 -12.98 -7.52
N THR A 101 18.76 -11.79 -7.14
CA THR A 101 20.21 -11.53 -6.94
C THR A 101 20.62 -11.61 -5.48
N MET A 102 19.65 -11.69 -4.57
CA MET A 102 19.89 -11.81 -3.14
C MET A 102 20.31 -13.26 -2.78
N PRO A 103 21.45 -13.45 -2.07
CA PRO A 103 21.86 -14.77 -1.61
C PRO A 103 20.87 -15.30 -0.55
N ALA A 104 20.61 -16.62 -0.58
CA ALA A 104 19.66 -17.28 0.32
C ALA A 104 20.01 -17.13 1.81
N LEU A 105 21.30 -16.91 2.11
CA LEU A 105 21.80 -16.60 3.44
C LEU A 105 22.65 -15.33 3.35
N THR A 106 22.32 -14.31 4.16
CA THR A 106 23.07 -13.05 4.22
C THR A 106 24.06 -13.08 5.39
N LYS A 107 25.11 -12.27 5.31
CA LYS A 107 26.12 -12.14 6.39
C LYS A 107 25.58 -11.59 7.71
N PHE A 108 24.32 -11.13 7.74
CA PHE A 108 23.67 -10.51 8.89
C PHE A 108 22.82 -11.48 9.73
N ILE A 109 22.99 -12.79 9.55
CA ILE A 109 22.32 -13.83 10.35
C ILE A 109 22.74 -13.78 11.83
N ASP A 110 23.91 -13.22 12.11
CA ASP A 110 24.49 -13.02 13.44
C ASP A 110 23.86 -11.84 14.23
N GLY A 111 22.89 -11.12 13.64
CA GLY A 111 22.23 -10.00 14.28
C GLY A 111 23.04 -8.71 14.25
N THR A 112 24.08 -8.60 13.43
CA THR A 112 24.83 -7.35 13.19
C THR A 112 24.27 -6.53 12.02
N GLY A 113 22.99 -6.74 11.68
CA GLY A 113 22.33 -6.10 10.55
C GLY A 113 22.20 -4.58 10.71
N PRO A 114 22.29 -3.80 9.62
CA PRO A 114 22.20 -2.33 9.66
C PRO A 114 20.82 -1.80 10.06
N VAL A 115 19.76 -2.60 9.89
CA VAL A 115 18.37 -2.24 10.19
C VAL A 115 17.91 -2.80 11.54
N TRP A 116 18.54 -3.88 12.03
CA TRP A 116 18.13 -4.56 13.25
C TRP A 116 19.29 -5.28 13.94
N THR A 117 19.47 -5.01 15.23
CA THR A 117 20.43 -5.69 16.09
C THR A 117 19.72 -6.73 16.97
N GLY A 118 19.72 -8.01 16.57
CA GLY A 118 19.06 -9.07 17.34
C GLY A 118 18.99 -10.43 16.62
N ASN A 119 18.59 -11.48 17.33
CA ASN A 119 18.50 -12.83 16.78
C ASN A 119 17.49 -12.93 15.62
N LEU A 120 17.85 -13.66 14.57
CA LEU A 120 17.04 -13.83 13.36
C LEU A 120 15.72 -14.58 13.60
N PHE A 121 15.73 -15.56 14.51
CA PHE A 121 14.60 -16.48 14.70
C PHE A 121 13.32 -15.79 15.20
N PRO A 122 13.33 -14.93 16.24
CA PRO A 122 12.14 -14.16 16.64
C PRO A 122 11.69 -13.15 15.60
N PHE A 123 12.63 -12.51 14.90
CA PHE A 123 12.31 -11.49 13.90
C PHE A 123 11.58 -12.10 12.71
N LEU A 124 12.00 -13.28 12.25
CA LEU A 124 11.39 -13.98 11.13
C LEU A 124 9.90 -14.27 11.38
N PHE A 125 9.51 -14.61 12.61
CA PHE A 125 8.09 -14.79 12.95
C PHE A 125 7.30 -13.49 12.88
N ILE A 126 7.90 -12.34 13.21
CA ILE A 126 7.25 -11.02 13.13
C ILE A 126 7.15 -10.55 11.68
N THR A 127 8.16 -10.79 10.84
CA THR A 127 8.12 -10.42 9.41
C THR A 127 7.16 -11.31 8.63
N ILE A 128 7.12 -12.62 8.91
CA ILE A 128 6.13 -13.56 8.33
C ILE A 128 4.72 -13.30 8.90
N ALA A 129 4.62 -12.79 10.13
CA ALA A 129 3.34 -12.43 10.74
C ALA A 129 2.58 -11.36 9.93
N CYS A 130 3.24 -10.47 9.19
CA CYS A 130 2.54 -9.55 8.30
C CYS A 130 1.72 -10.26 7.21
N GLY A 131 2.08 -11.50 6.85
CA GLY A 131 1.28 -12.37 5.98
C GLY A 131 0.33 -13.32 6.72
N ALA A 132 0.73 -13.88 7.86
CA ALA A 132 -0.03 -14.90 8.59
C ALA A 132 -1.01 -14.36 9.66
N VAL A 133 -0.73 -13.20 10.27
CA VAL A 133 -1.56 -12.54 11.31
C VAL A 133 -2.68 -11.69 10.70
N SER A 134 -2.88 -11.76 9.38
CA SER A 134 -4.05 -11.19 8.69
C SER A 134 -5.40 -11.62 9.32
N GLY A 135 -5.45 -12.74 10.04
CA GLY A 135 -6.61 -13.13 10.86
C GLY A 135 -7.01 -12.11 11.94
N PHE A 136 -6.06 -11.36 12.52
CA PHE A 136 -6.36 -10.30 13.49
C PHE A 136 -6.89 -9.02 12.82
N HIS A 137 -6.46 -8.73 11.59
CA HIS A 137 -7.03 -7.64 10.80
C HIS A 137 -8.48 -7.95 10.37
N ALA A 138 -8.85 -9.21 10.17
CA ALA A 138 -10.24 -9.61 9.96
C ALA A 138 -11.14 -9.31 11.18
N LEU A 139 -10.60 -9.38 12.41
CA LEU A 139 -11.32 -8.99 13.64
C LEU A 139 -11.48 -7.46 13.75
N ILE A 140 -10.47 -6.68 13.33
CA ILE A 140 -10.51 -5.21 13.33
C ILE A 140 -11.35 -4.65 12.15
N ALA A 141 -11.41 -5.37 11.03
CA ALA A 141 -12.25 -5.04 9.87
C ALA A 141 -13.77 -5.10 10.15
N SER A 142 -14.16 -5.48 11.37
CA SER A 142 -15.55 -5.50 11.88
C SER A 142 -16.25 -4.13 11.92
N GLY A 143 -15.53 -3.02 11.71
CA GLY A 143 -16.12 -1.67 11.72
C GLY A 143 -17.05 -1.38 10.53
N THR A 144 -16.59 -1.62 9.32
CA THR A 144 -17.30 -1.28 8.06
C THR A 144 -17.76 -2.51 7.29
N THR A 145 -16.99 -3.60 7.28
CA THR A 145 -17.31 -4.82 6.54
C THR A 145 -18.68 -5.42 6.91
N PRO A 146 -19.05 -5.56 8.20
CA PRO A 146 -20.37 -6.09 8.59
C PRO A 146 -21.53 -5.14 8.23
N LYS A 147 -21.27 -3.83 8.11
CA LYS A 147 -22.28 -2.83 7.73
C LYS A 147 -22.54 -2.79 6.21
N MET A 148 -21.62 -3.34 5.41
CA MET A 148 -21.70 -3.33 3.94
C MET A 148 -21.99 -4.72 3.35
N LEU A 149 -21.87 -5.78 4.14
CA LEU A 149 -22.30 -7.13 3.78
C LEU A 149 -23.82 -7.21 3.68
N ALA A 150 -24.33 -7.68 2.55
CA ALA A 150 -25.77 -7.93 2.37
C ALA A 150 -26.21 -9.25 3.05
N ASN A 151 -25.30 -10.22 3.16
CA ASN A 151 -25.56 -11.52 3.77
C ASN A 151 -24.27 -12.06 4.42
N GLU A 152 -24.39 -12.68 5.59
CA GLU A 152 -23.29 -13.31 6.33
C GLU A 152 -22.61 -14.44 5.53
N ASN A 153 -23.34 -15.13 4.66
CA ASN A 153 -22.76 -16.15 3.77
C ASN A 153 -21.68 -15.58 2.83
N GLN A 154 -21.68 -14.27 2.57
CA GLN A 154 -20.66 -13.60 1.75
C GLN A 154 -19.41 -13.23 2.55
N ALA A 155 -19.46 -13.26 3.89
CA ALA A 155 -18.36 -12.85 4.74
C ALA A 155 -17.11 -13.73 4.53
N CYS A 156 -17.29 -15.05 4.38
CA CYS A 156 -16.20 -15.98 4.12
C CYS A 156 -15.52 -15.69 2.77
N LEU A 157 -16.31 -15.51 1.70
CA LEU A 157 -15.79 -15.23 0.36
C LEU A 157 -15.04 -13.90 0.31
N ILE A 158 -15.60 -12.84 0.89
CA ILE A 158 -15.00 -11.49 0.90
C ILE A 158 -13.74 -11.47 1.76
N GLY A 159 -13.78 -12.07 2.96
CA GLY A 159 -12.64 -12.16 3.86
C GLY A 159 -11.49 -12.97 3.25
N TYR A 160 -11.77 -14.16 2.74
CA TYR A 160 -10.78 -15.02 2.10
C TYR A 160 -10.18 -14.38 0.85
N GLY A 161 -11.02 -13.79 -0.01
CA GLY A 161 -10.57 -13.05 -1.18
C GLY A 161 -9.67 -11.87 -0.82
N GLY A 162 -10.01 -11.11 0.22
CA GLY A 162 -9.17 -10.04 0.75
C GLY A 162 -7.80 -10.54 1.24
N MET A 163 -7.76 -11.62 2.03
CA MET A 163 -6.52 -12.21 2.53
C MET A 163 -5.60 -12.67 1.39
N LEU A 164 -6.15 -13.27 0.34
CA LEU A 164 -5.39 -13.67 -0.84
C LEU A 164 -4.80 -12.46 -1.58
N MET A 165 -5.58 -11.38 -1.74
CA MET A 165 -5.10 -10.17 -2.43
C MET A 165 -4.01 -9.45 -1.65
N GLU A 166 -4.12 -9.34 -0.32
CA GLU A 166 -3.05 -8.77 0.53
C GLU A 166 -1.76 -9.61 0.46
N SER A 167 -1.92 -10.95 0.55
CA SER A 167 -0.79 -11.88 0.49
C SER A 167 -0.05 -11.80 -0.85
N PHE A 168 -0.77 -11.60 -1.94
CA PHE A 168 -0.17 -11.44 -3.26
C PHE A 168 0.64 -10.14 -3.38
N VAL A 169 0.19 -9.03 -2.79
CA VAL A 169 0.98 -7.79 -2.69
C VAL A 169 2.28 -8.02 -1.92
N ALA A 170 2.21 -8.73 -0.80
CA ALA A 170 3.38 -9.04 0.01
C ALA A 170 4.43 -9.85 -0.79
N ILE A 171 3.99 -10.82 -1.59
CA ILE A 171 4.87 -11.61 -2.47
C ILE A 171 5.52 -10.73 -3.55
N HIS A 172 4.77 -9.81 -4.15
CA HIS A 172 5.32 -8.89 -5.16
C HIS A 172 6.39 -7.96 -4.57
N GLY A 173 6.11 -7.39 -3.39
CA GLY A 173 7.06 -6.56 -2.66
C GLY A 173 8.34 -7.32 -2.31
N ALA A 174 8.20 -8.53 -1.75
CA ALA A 174 9.35 -9.39 -1.45
C ALA A 174 10.17 -9.72 -2.70
N GLY A 175 9.51 -10.08 -3.80
CA GLY A 175 10.18 -10.38 -5.07
C GLY A 175 10.98 -9.20 -5.62
N LEU A 176 10.44 -7.97 -5.52
CA LEU A 176 11.14 -6.75 -5.92
C LEU A 176 12.39 -6.50 -5.06
N CYS A 177 12.27 -6.64 -3.74
CA CYS A 177 13.40 -6.48 -2.82
C CYS A 177 14.51 -7.50 -3.10
N LEU A 178 14.15 -8.76 -3.37
CA LEU A 178 15.11 -9.84 -3.68
C LEU A 178 15.79 -9.68 -5.05
N HIS A 179 15.15 -8.95 -5.98
CA HIS A 179 15.77 -8.60 -7.26
C HIS A 179 16.81 -7.48 -7.10
N HIS A 180 16.54 -6.49 -6.25
CA HIS A 180 17.42 -5.35 -6.07
C HIS A 180 18.72 -5.76 -5.36
N ARG A 181 19.86 -5.20 -5.81
CA ARG A 181 21.18 -5.56 -5.27
C ARG A 181 21.21 -5.26 -3.76
N PRO A 182 21.74 -6.17 -2.92
CA PRO A 182 21.68 -6.04 -1.47
C PRO A 182 22.25 -4.71 -0.97
N GLY A 183 23.33 -4.21 -1.56
CA GLY A 183 23.95 -2.94 -1.16
C GLY A 183 23.13 -1.67 -1.41
N ARG A 184 22.06 -1.70 -2.24
CA ARG A 184 21.13 -0.55 -2.38
C ARG A 184 19.98 -0.64 -1.38
N VAL A 185 19.38 -1.82 -1.24
CA VAL A 185 18.28 -2.05 -0.28
C VAL A 185 18.69 -1.66 1.14
N PHE A 186 19.84 -2.15 1.61
CA PHE A 186 20.33 -1.82 2.95
C PHE A 186 20.75 -0.35 3.14
N ARG A 187 20.98 0.39 2.05
CA ARG A 187 21.35 1.81 2.09
C ARG A 187 20.11 2.70 2.22
N ASP A 188 19.03 2.33 1.53
CA ASP A 188 17.76 3.07 1.54
C ASP A 188 16.98 2.84 2.85
N GLU A 189 17.21 1.72 3.54
CA GLU A 189 16.62 1.40 4.85
C GLU A 189 17.41 1.90 6.07
N GLN A 190 18.54 2.60 5.86
CA GLN A 190 19.32 3.19 6.95
C GLN A 190 18.72 4.55 7.36
N PRO A 191 18.41 4.77 8.66
CA PRO A 191 17.69 5.97 9.12
C PRO A 191 18.40 7.31 8.87
N ASP A 192 19.67 7.27 8.48
CA ASP A 192 20.56 8.40 8.27
C ASP A 192 20.90 8.68 6.78
N GLY A 193 20.39 7.88 5.83
CA GLY A 193 20.76 8.03 4.41
C GLY A 193 22.27 7.92 4.15
N GLY A 194 22.98 7.31 5.11
CA GLY A 194 24.44 7.28 5.16
C GLY A 194 25.03 6.53 3.97
N THR A 195 25.97 7.16 3.28
CA THR A 195 26.78 6.50 2.26
C THR A 195 27.66 5.43 2.92
N GLY A 196 27.15 4.20 3.03
CA GLY A 196 27.92 3.04 3.44
C GLY A 196 29.00 2.70 2.42
N THR A 197 30.16 3.31 2.56
CA THR A 197 31.41 2.98 1.86
C THR A 197 31.90 1.60 2.33
N GLY A 198 31.33 0.52 1.79
CA GLY A 198 31.74 -0.82 2.22
C GLY A 198 31.28 -2.01 1.38
N TRP A 199 30.71 -1.81 0.18
CA TRP A 199 30.19 -2.90 -0.65
C TRP A 199 30.99 -3.19 -1.93
N HIS A 200 32.19 -2.61 -2.05
CA HIS A 200 33.19 -3.00 -3.05
C HIS A 200 34.34 -3.76 -2.38
N ARG A 201 34.08 -5.01 -1.98
CA ARG A 201 35.08 -6.08 -1.95
C ARG A 201 34.39 -7.42 -1.84
#